data_AF-U2EV39-F1
#
_entry.id   AF-U2EV39-F1
#
_cell.length_a   1.000
_cell.length_b   1.000
_cell.length_c   1.000
_cell.angle_alpha   90.00
_cell.angle_beta   90.00
_cell.angle_gamma   90.00
#
_symmetry.space_group_name_H-M   'P 1'
#
loop_
_entity.id
_entity.type
_entity.pdbx_description
1 polymer ?
#
loop_
_entity_poly.entity_id
_entity_poly.type
_entity_poly.pdbx_seq_one_letter_code
_entity_poly.pdbx_strand_id
1 'polypeptide(L)'
;MKYVSLTEFFSDNINLFINVIASLFALFFCFSTGFDLLFFITLPLGYIMGIVLSFPLLIFVFFLFAALDICICILVSVCRVFK
;
A
#
# COMPACT_ATOMS: atom_id res chain seq x y z
N MET A 1 -25.47 -7.53 -0.48
CA MET A 1 -24.05 -7.29 -0.76
C MET A 1 -23.29 -7.46 0.54
N LYS A 2 -22.36 -8.43 0.64
CA LYS A 2 -21.43 -8.47 1.77
C LYS A 2 -20.54 -7.24 1.63
N TYR A 3 -20.59 -6.36 2.62
CA TYR A 3 -19.67 -5.23 2.70
C TYR A 3 -18.32 -5.81 3.09
N VAL A 4 -17.44 -6.03 2.11
CA VAL A 4 -16.04 -6.37 2.40
C VAL A 4 -15.41 -5.05 2.82
N SER A 5 -14.97 -4.97 4.08
CA SER A 5 -14.34 -3.76 4.58
C SER A 5 -13.03 -3.52 3.83
N LEU A 6 -12.74 -2.25 3.54
CA LEU A 6 -11.50 -1.88 2.86
C LEU A 6 -10.29 -2.28 3.72
N THR A 7 -10.44 -2.16 5.04
CA THR A 7 -9.44 -2.62 6.03
C THR A 7 -9.16 -4.12 5.95
N GLU A 8 -10.18 -4.97 5.82
CA GLU A 8 -10.02 -6.43 5.66
C GLU A 8 -9.38 -6.77 4.31
N PHE A 9 -9.83 -6.13 3.22
CA PHE A 9 -9.20 -6.28 1.92
C PHE A 9 -7.71 -5.92 1.95
N PHE A 10 -7.35 -4.83 2.65
CA PHE A 10 -5.96 -4.43 2.76
C PHE A 10 -5.14 -5.39 3.61
N SER A 11 -5.71 -5.88 4.71
CA SER A 11 -5.08 -6.90 5.56
C SER A 11 -4.73 -8.17 4.78
N ASP A 12 -5.65 -8.65 3.93
CA ASP A 12 -5.43 -9.82 3.09
C ASP A 12 -4.33 -9.62 2.03
N ASN A 13 -4.06 -8.36 1.67
CA ASN A 13 -3.13 -7.99 0.60
C ASN A 13 -1.85 -7.29 1.09
N ILE A 14 -1.55 -7.29 2.41
CA ILE A 14 -0.37 -6.62 2.98
C ILE A 14 0.93 -7.06 2.29
N ASN A 15 1.11 -8.37 2.08
CA ASN A 15 2.33 -8.90 1.43
C ASN A 15 2.48 -8.37 0.00
N LEU A 16 1.37 -8.27 -0.72
CA LEU A 16 1.35 -7.77 -2.09
C LEU A 16 1.67 -6.27 -2.12
N PHE A 17 1.11 -5.50 -1.19
CA PHE A 17 1.43 -4.08 -1.01
C PHE A 17 2.92 -3.85 -0.76
N ILE A 18 3.51 -4.55 0.22
CA ILE A 18 4.93 -4.43 0.55
C ILE A 18 5.80 -4.75 -0.68
N ASN A 19 5.48 -5.84 -1.38
CA ASN A 19 6.23 -6.24 -2.57
C ASN A 19 6.12 -5.24 -3.73
N VAL A 20 4.95 -4.62 -3.92
CA VAL A 20 4.76 -3.57 -4.92
C VAL A 20 5.61 -2.34 -4.58
N ILE A 21 5.59 -1.87 -3.33
CA ILE A 21 6.42 -0.72 -2.93
C ILE A 21 7.92 -1.05 -3.05
N ALA A 22 8.33 -2.23 -2.58
CA ALA A 22 9.71 -2.68 -2.65
C ALA A 22 10.22 -2.81 -4.09
N SER A 23 9.42 -3.41 -4.97
CA SER A 23 9.77 -3.52 -6.40
C SER A 23 9.80 -2.16 -7.08
N LEU A 24 8.87 -1.24 -6.78
CA LEU A 24 8.84 0.09 -7.37
C LEU A 24 10.09 0.90 -7.00
N PHE A 25 10.56 0.80 -5.75
CA PHE A 25 11.83 1.38 -5.33
C PHE A 25 13.04 0.72 -6.01
N ALA A 26 13.09 -0.61 -6.07
CA ALA A 26 14.17 -1.31 -6.78
C ALA A 26 14.26 -0.88 -8.26
N LEU A 27 13.11 -0.71 -8.90
CA LEU A 27 12.98 -0.29 -10.30
C LEU A 27 13.39 1.19 -10.47
N PHE A 28 13.01 2.06 -9.53
CA PHE A 28 13.46 3.46 -9.50
C PHE A 28 14.99 3.57 -9.40
N PHE A 29 15.61 2.82 -8.48
CA PHE A 29 17.07 2.81 -8.34
C PHE A 29 17.76 2.21 -9.58
N CYS A 30 17.21 1.13 -10.15
CA CYS A 30 17.64 0.56 -11.42
C CYS A 30 17.71 1.63 -12.53
N PHE A 31 16.66 2.42 -12.71
CA PHE A 31 16.66 3.48 -13.71
C PHE A 31 17.55 4.67 -13.34
N SER A 32 17.67 4.99 -12.05
CA SER A 32 18.46 6.14 -11.60
C SER A 32 19.97 5.95 -11.76
N THR A 33 20.49 4.72 -11.58
CA THR A 33 21.94 4.46 -11.65
C THR A 33 22.42 3.99 -13.03
N GLY A 34 21.48 3.59 -13.91
CA GLY A 34 21.81 2.99 -15.20
C GLY A 34 22.32 1.55 -15.08
N PHE A 35 22.53 0.88 -16.22
CA PHE A 35 23.09 -0.46 -16.29
C PHE A 35 24.62 -0.42 -16.24
N ASP A 36 25.18 -0.32 -15.04
CA ASP A 36 26.62 -0.41 -14.77
C ASP A 36 26.88 -1.38 -13.61
N LEU A 37 28.14 -1.68 -13.26
CA LEU A 37 28.50 -2.58 -12.15
C LEU A 37 27.81 -2.23 -10.82
N LEU A 38 27.52 -0.96 -10.59
CA LEU A 38 26.79 -0.47 -9.41
C LEU A 38 25.35 -1.01 -9.33
N PHE A 39 24.76 -1.39 -10.47
CA PHE A 39 23.41 -1.95 -10.58
C PHE A 39 23.19 -3.16 -9.65
N PHE A 40 24.17 -4.06 -9.56
CA PHE A 40 24.07 -5.26 -8.73
C PHE A 40 23.98 -4.95 -7.24
N ILE A 41 24.46 -3.78 -6.81
CA ILE A 41 24.42 -3.32 -5.43
C ILE A 41 23.18 -2.45 -5.19
N THR A 42 22.85 -1.57 -6.14
CA THR A 42 21.76 -0.58 -5.99
C THR A 42 20.39 -1.21 -6.10
N LEU A 43 20.23 -2.31 -6.84
CA LEU A 43 18.97 -3.04 -6.97
C LEU A 43 18.50 -3.68 -5.65
N PRO A 44 19.30 -4.54 -4.96
CA PRO A 44 18.89 -5.09 -3.67
C PRO A 44 18.78 -4.01 -2.60
N LEU A 45 19.62 -2.97 -2.65
CA LEU A 45 19.52 -1.82 -1.74
C LEU A 45 18.18 -1.09 -1.91
N GLY A 46 17.78 -0.80 -3.15
CA GLY A 46 16.51 -0.15 -3.47
C GLY A 46 15.33 -0.99 -2.99
N TYR A 47 15.37 -2.31 -3.17
CA TYR A 47 14.34 -3.22 -2.66
C TYR A 47 14.21 -3.17 -1.13
N ILE A 48 15.33 -3.23 -0.41
CA ILE A 48 15.35 -3.14 1.07
C ILE A 48 14.83 -1.78 1.53
N MET A 49 15.28 -0.69 0.90
CA MET A 49 14.77 0.66 1.22
C MET A 49 13.27 0.76 0.99
N GLY A 50 12.76 0.18 -0.10
CA GLY A 50 11.32 0.14 -0.38
C GLY A 50 10.53 -0.65 0.66
N ILE A 51 11.06 -1.79 1.16
CA ILE A 51 10.44 -2.50 2.29
C ILE A 51 10.37 -1.61 3.53
N VAL A 52 11.47 -0.95 3.90
CA VAL A 52 11.51 -0.08 5.09
C VAL A 52 10.50 1.06 4.94
N LEU A 53 10.42 1.67 3.76
CA LEU A 53 9.49 2.77 3.50
C LEU A 53 8.02 2.32 3.38
N SER A 54 7.80 1.02 3.11
CA SER A 54 6.44 0.47 3.05
C SER A 54 5.74 0.48 4.41
N PHE A 55 6.47 0.42 5.53
CA PHE A 55 5.90 0.44 6.88
C PHE A 55 5.14 1.74 7.23
N PRO A 56 5.72 2.94 7.11
CA PRO A 56 4.97 4.18 7.36
C PRO A 56 3.83 4.37 6.36
N LEU A 57 4.00 3.95 5.11
CA LEU A 57 2.92 3.95 4.11
C LEU A 57 1.78 3.01 4.48
N LEU A 58 2.09 1.82 5.00
CA LEU A 58 1.12 0.85 5.50
C LEU A 58 0.24 1.45 6.59
N ILE A 59 0.86 2.12 7.56
CA ILE A 59 0.15 2.79 8.66
C ILE A 59 -0.79 3.86 8.09
N PHE A 60 -0.29 4.69 7.17
CA PHE A 60 -1.10 5.75 6.54
C PHE A 60 -2.30 5.19 5.78
N VAL A 61 -2.09 4.19 4.91
CA VAL A 61 -3.15 3.57 4.11
C VAL A 61 -4.18 2.87 5.00
N PHE A 62 -3.72 2.22 6.08
CA PHE A 62 -4.61 1.59 7.05
C PHE A 62 -5.57 2.61 7.69
N PHE A 63 -5.06 3.76 8.15
CA PHE A 63 -5.91 4.83 8.68
C PHE A 63 -6.88 5.39 7.64
N LEU A 64 -6.43 5.56 6.40
CA LEU A 64 -7.27 6.04 5.31
C LEU A 64 -8.43 5.07 5.02
N PHE A 65 -8.16 3.76 5.00
CA PHE A 65 -9.18 2.74 4.79
C PHE A 65 -10.14 2.63 5.97
N ALA A 66 -9.64 2.70 7.20
CA ALA A 66 -10.49 2.73 8.39
C ALA A 66 -11.43 3.95 8.38
N ALA A 67 -10.93 5.13 7.99
CA ALA A 67 -11.76 6.32 7.85
C ALA A 67 -12.82 6.17 6.76
N LEU A 68 -12.46 5.58 5.61
CA LEU A 68 -13.42 5.30 4.53
C LEU A 68 -14.49 4.29 4.95
N ASP A 69 -14.12 3.21 5.65
CA ASP A 69 -15.07 2.22 6.17
C ASP A 69 -16.09 2.90 7.10
N ILE A 70 -15.65 3.82 7.98
CA ILE A 70 -16.54 4.60 8.86
C ILE A 70 -17.45 5.53 8.04
N CYS A 71 -16.90 6.28 7.08
CA CYS A 71 -17.66 7.19 6.23
C CYS A 71 -18.76 6.45 5.45
N ILE A 72 -18.44 5.27 4.91
CA ILE A 72 -19.41 4.49 4.16
C ILE A 72 -20.46 3.87 5.10
N CYS A 73 -20.09 3.43 6.30
CA CYS A 73 -21.05 3.00 7.32
C CYS A 73 -22.06 4.11 7.64
N ILE A 74 -21.59 5.35 7.84
CA ILE A 74 -22.46 6.51 8.09
C ILE A 74 -23.36 6.77 6.88
N LEU A 75 -22.80 6.79 5.66
CA LEU A 75 -23.56 7.02 4.43
C LEU A 75 -24.68 5.98 4.25
N VAL A 76 -24.37 4.70 4.48
CA VAL A 76 -25.36 3.61 4.41
C VAL A 76 -26.43 3.78 5.48
N SER A 77 -26.07 4.19 6.70
CA SER A 77 -27.03 4.47 7.77
C SER A 77 -27.97 5.62 7.38
N VAL A 78 -27.44 6.72 6.84
CA VAL A 78 -28.22 7.86 6.37
C VAL A 78 -29.17 7.44 5.24
N CYS A 79 -28.67 6.74 4.21
CA CYS A 79 -29.50 6.26 3.10
C CYS A 79 -30.64 5.32 3.56
N ARG A 80 -30.44 4.55 4.64
CA ARG A 80 -31.51 3.72 5.23
C ARG A 80 -32.57 4.52 5.97
N VAL A 81 -32.22 5.64 6.58
CA VAL A 81 -33.17 6.52 7.29
C VAL A 81 -34.06 7.29 6.29
N PHE A 82 -33.50 7.66 5.14
CA PHE A 82 -34.21 8.42 4.11
C PHE A 82 -35.03 7.56 3.11
N LYS A 83 -34.98 6.24 3.23
CA LYS A 83 -35.74 5.29 2.40
C LYS A 83 -36.87 4.66 3.20
#